data_AF-A0A3M2HMF9-F1
#
_entry.id   AF-A0A3M2HMF9-F1
#
_cell.length_a   1.000
_cell.length_b   1.000
_cell.length_c   1.000
_cell.angle_alpha   90.00
_cell.angle_beta   90.00
_cell.angle_gamma   90.00
#
_symmetry.space_group_name_H-M   'P 1'
#
loop_
_entity.id
_entity.type
_entity.pdbx_description
1 polymer ?
#
loop_
_entity_poly.entity_id
_entity_poly.type
_entity_poly.pdbx_seq_one_letter_code
_entity_poly.pdbx_strand_id
1 'polypeptide(L)'
;MTITVSINETLQRLLAQEDTDNDRRITVLDHGPKRFHLRTVSGEEYEVAGTYYLSNLLQELALAREAGQEKAALKMERIFEKPAGRLSRMIREHFWDGLTRRIDAEGLAQIARDEKADPANPPRIYIPHGDQRAWQYFQEVARQGAVPHLEVVRLPERITPEYVRQINDRPGILCLALQEDESGKLRGVPFVVPGGRFNEMYGWDSYFEALGLLVDGRVDLARAMVDNFVYEIRHYGKILNANRSYYLTRSQPPFLTSMALAVFEHLPHTPENLAWLKEVFRIAIHEYHTVWMGPERLTETGLSRYHGSGLGMPPETEPGHFRAVLQPFARRHGLDVETFEQRYRRGEITEPELDAYFVHDRAVRESG
;
A
#
# COMPACT_ATOMS: atom_id res chain seq x y z
N MET A 1 -28.24 25.14 0.14
CA MET A 1 -28.16 26.00 1.35
C MET A 1 -26.91 25.63 2.13
N THR A 2 -26.14 26.64 2.54
CA THR A 2 -24.94 26.46 3.38
C THR A 2 -25.21 27.09 4.74
N ILE A 3 -24.90 26.36 5.80
CA ILE A 3 -25.06 26.82 7.19
C ILE A 3 -23.73 26.73 7.93
N THR A 4 -23.52 27.59 8.92
CA THR A 4 -22.28 27.60 9.70
C THR A 4 -22.56 27.13 11.11
N VAL A 5 -21.80 26.13 11.58
CA VAL A 5 -21.97 25.52 12.90
C VAL A 5 -20.65 25.46 13.67
N SER A 6 -20.73 25.47 15.01
CA SER A 6 -19.58 25.22 15.89
C SER A 6 -19.22 23.73 15.85
N ILE A 7 -18.02 23.37 15.42
CA ILE A 7 -17.66 21.96 15.16
C ILE A 7 -17.66 21.15 16.45
N ASN A 8 -16.88 21.58 17.45
CA ASN A 8 -16.69 20.80 18.67
C ASN A 8 -17.98 20.68 19.48
N GLU A 9 -18.73 21.78 19.63
CA GLU A 9 -20.00 21.77 20.34
C GLU A 9 -21.03 20.85 19.65
N THR A 10 -21.14 20.94 18.32
CA THR A 10 -22.07 20.12 17.55
C THR A 10 -21.68 18.65 17.62
N LEU A 11 -20.39 18.32 17.44
CA LEU A 11 -19.89 16.94 17.54
C LEU A 11 -20.16 16.33 18.92
N GLN A 12 -19.85 17.06 19.99
CA GLN A 12 -20.08 16.59 21.35
C GLN A 12 -21.57 16.29 21.60
N ARG A 13 -22.45 17.21 21.20
CA ARG A 13 -23.91 17.03 21.35
C ARG A 13 -24.44 15.88 20.50
N LEU A 14 -23.97 15.77 19.25
CA LEU A 14 -24.41 14.74 18.31
C LEU A 14 -24.01 13.35 18.80
N LEU A 15 -22.74 13.15 19.18
CA LEU A 15 -22.26 11.88 19.70
C LEU A 15 -22.93 11.52 21.03
N ALA A 16 -23.02 12.46 21.98
CA ALA A 16 -23.69 12.21 23.27
C ALA A 16 -25.16 11.78 23.13
N GLN A 17 -25.82 12.14 22.02
CA GLN A 17 -27.22 11.79 21.77
C GLN A 17 -27.39 10.53 20.92
N GLU A 18 -26.56 10.33 19.90
CA GLU A 18 -26.79 9.33 18.84
C GLU A 18 -25.78 8.18 18.80
N ASP A 19 -24.61 8.33 19.43
CA ASP A 19 -23.58 7.29 19.58
C ASP A 19 -23.74 6.63 20.95
N THR A 20 -24.42 5.49 20.98
CA THR A 20 -24.86 4.82 22.23
C THR A 20 -23.89 3.76 22.74
N ASP A 21 -22.98 3.28 21.89
CA ASP A 21 -21.91 2.35 22.27
C ASP A 21 -20.53 3.03 22.39
N ASN A 22 -20.47 4.35 22.13
CA ASN A 22 -19.31 5.22 22.27
C ASN A 22 -18.13 4.80 21.36
N ASP A 23 -18.45 4.24 20.18
CA ASP A 23 -17.49 3.83 19.16
C ASP A 23 -17.12 4.96 18.17
N ARG A 24 -17.70 6.15 18.37
CA ARG A 24 -17.58 7.36 17.54
C ARG A 24 -18.19 7.23 16.15
N ARG A 25 -19.21 6.39 16.00
CA ARG A 25 -19.97 6.21 14.77
C ARG A 25 -21.45 6.35 15.09
N ILE A 26 -22.25 6.53 14.04
CA ILE A 26 -23.71 6.53 14.15
C ILE A 26 -24.21 5.48 13.17
N THR A 27 -24.71 4.39 13.70
CA THR A 27 -25.12 3.21 12.95
C THR A 27 -26.57 2.84 13.23
N VAL A 28 -27.05 1.81 12.53
CA VAL A 28 -28.38 1.24 12.78
C VAL A 28 -28.46 0.50 14.11
N LEU A 29 -27.32 0.16 14.71
CA LEU A 29 -27.24 -0.50 16.02
C LEU A 29 -27.41 0.49 17.16
N ASP A 30 -27.14 1.77 16.92
CA ASP A 30 -27.32 2.79 17.94
C ASP A 30 -28.79 2.99 18.30
N HIS A 31 -29.06 3.25 19.58
CA HIS A 31 -30.42 3.39 20.11
C HIS A 31 -30.85 4.84 20.36
N GLY A 32 -30.09 5.83 19.85
CA GLY A 32 -30.46 7.24 19.89
C GLY A 32 -31.79 7.56 19.18
N PRO A 33 -32.35 8.77 19.35
CA PRO A 33 -33.67 9.15 18.83
C PRO A 33 -33.72 9.27 17.31
N LYS A 34 -32.57 9.16 16.61
CA LYS A 34 -32.43 9.28 15.16
C LYS A 34 -32.92 10.62 14.63
N ARG A 35 -32.81 11.68 15.45
CA ARG A 35 -33.21 13.05 15.11
C ARG A 35 -32.38 14.03 15.90
N PHE A 36 -31.74 14.96 15.20
CA PHE A 36 -30.86 15.94 15.81
C PHE A 36 -31.21 17.35 15.34
N HIS A 37 -31.32 18.28 16.29
CA HIS A 37 -31.54 19.70 16.00
C HIS A 37 -30.18 20.41 15.89
N LEU A 38 -29.78 20.65 14.65
CA LEU A 38 -28.54 21.32 14.30
C LEU A 38 -28.72 22.83 14.44
N ARG A 39 -28.00 23.43 15.40
CA ARG A 39 -28.04 24.86 15.68
C ARG A 39 -26.87 25.58 15.01
N THR A 40 -27.17 26.61 14.24
CA THR A 40 -26.15 27.43 13.58
C THR A 40 -25.55 28.46 14.52
N VAL A 41 -24.42 29.05 14.12
CA VAL A 41 -23.81 30.19 14.82
C VAL A 41 -24.72 31.44 14.78
N SER A 42 -25.60 31.57 13.77
CA SER A 42 -26.63 32.62 13.71
C SER A 42 -27.82 32.36 14.64
N GLY A 43 -27.90 31.17 15.26
CA GLY A 43 -28.98 30.80 16.18
C GLY A 43 -30.19 30.14 15.51
N GLU A 44 -30.13 29.88 14.21
CA GLU A 44 -31.15 29.14 13.47
C GLU A 44 -31.03 27.64 13.76
N GLU A 45 -32.14 26.91 13.70
CA GLU A 45 -32.17 25.45 13.94
C GLU A 45 -32.71 24.70 12.74
N TYR A 46 -32.08 23.56 12.44
CA TYR A 46 -32.45 22.66 11.36
C TYR A 46 -32.53 21.22 11.88
N GLU A 47 -33.59 20.49 11.56
CA GLU A 47 -33.70 19.08 11.91
C GLU A 47 -32.94 18.22 10.89
N VAL A 48 -32.12 17.30 11.40
CA VAL A 48 -31.53 16.19 10.64
C VAL A 48 -32.09 14.90 11.22
N ALA A 49 -32.85 14.15 10.43
CA ALA A 49 -33.55 12.95 10.89
C ALA A 49 -33.16 11.71 10.08
N GLY A 50 -32.92 10.59 10.77
CA GLY A 50 -32.51 9.32 10.19
C GLY A 50 -31.02 9.05 10.35
N THR A 51 -30.69 7.81 10.72
CA THR A 51 -29.32 7.33 11.00
C THR A 51 -28.32 7.73 9.91
N TYR A 52 -28.67 7.54 8.64
CA TYR A 52 -27.76 7.80 7.53
C TYR A 52 -27.37 9.29 7.42
N TYR A 53 -28.33 10.21 7.55
CA TYR A 53 -28.04 11.65 7.47
C TYR A 53 -27.32 12.17 8.71
N LEU A 54 -27.59 11.58 9.88
CA LEU A 54 -26.84 11.86 11.11
C LEU A 54 -25.39 11.39 11.01
N SER A 55 -25.16 10.18 10.46
CA SER A 55 -23.82 9.70 10.13
C SER A 55 -23.12 10.62 9.13
N ASN A 56 -23.82 11.12 8.11
CA ASN A 56 -23.23 12.08 7.16
C ASN A 56 -22.86 13.40 7.84
N LEU A 57 -23.73 13.93 8.72
CA LEU A 57 -23.43 15.12 9.51
C LEU A 57 -22.17 14.92 10.37
N LEU A 58 -22.08 13.78 11.08
CA LEU A 58 -20.91 13.41 11.86
C LEU A 58 -19.63 13.40 11.00
N GLN A 59 -19.70 12.82 9.80
CA GLN A 59 -18.56 12.75 8.88
C GLN A 59 -18.15 14.13 8.33
N GLU A 60 -19.09 14.97 7.89
CA GLU A 60 -18.76 16.32 7.38
C GLU A 60 -18.14 17.19 8.49
N LEU A 61 -18.61 17.04 9.74
CA LEU A 61 -18.01 17.71 10.90
C LEU A 61 -16.60 17.18 11.21
N ALA A 62 -16.40 15.86 11.11
CA ALA A 62 -15.09 15.24 11.32
C ALA A 62 -14.07 15.70 10.27
N LEU A 63 -14.46 15.74 8.99
CA LEU A 63 -13.62 16.26 7.90
C LEU A 63 -13.26 17.72 8.09
N ALA A 64 -14.21 18.56 8.49
CA ALA A 64 -13.95 19.97 8.79
C ALA A 64 -12.99 20.14 9.98
N ARG A 65 -13.12 19.29 11.01
CA ARG A 65 -12.21 19.27 12.17
C ARG A 65 -10.80 18.85 11.77
N GLU A 66 -10.65 17.84 10.92
CA GLU A 66 -9.36 17.38 10.40
C GLU A 66 -8.66 18.46 9.56
N ALA A 67 -9.43 19.29 8.85
CA ALA A 67 -8.93 20.49 8.17
C ALA A 67 -8.54 21.64 9.13
N GLY A 68 -8.55 21.42 10.45
CA GLY A 68 -8.14 22.39 11.46
C GLY A 68 -9.15 23.52 11.70
N GLN A 69 -10.41 23.35 11.27
CA GLN A 69 -11.43 24.38 11.42
C GLN A 69 -12.11 24.29 12.79
N GLU A 70 -12.49 25.44 13.35
CA GLU A 70 -13.34 25.52 14.55
C GLU A 70 -14.84 25.61 14.21
N LYS A 71 -15.14 26.15 13.03
CA LYS A 71 -16.50 26.30 12.49
C LYS A 71 -16.58 25.65 11.11
N ALA A 72 -17.64 24.88 10.86
CA ALA A 72 -17.85 24.20 9.59
C ALA A 72 -18.93 24.94 8.78
N ALA A 73 -18.63 25.25 7.52
CA ALA A 73 -19.61 25.68 6.54
C ALA A 73 -20.25 24.44 5.86
N LEU A 74 -21.32 23.93 6.46
CA LEU A 74 -21.99 22.71 6.02
C LEU A 74 -22.98 22.99 4.90
N LYS A 75 -22.84 22.30 3.78
CA LYS A 75 -23.83 22.29 2.71
C LYS A 75 -24.88 21.22 3.00
N MET A 76 -26.14 21.61 3.13
CA MET A 76 -27.22 20.66 3.45
C MET A 76 -27.37 19.55 2.40
N GLU A 77 -27.08 19.86 1.13
CA GLU A 77 -27.07 18.87 0.05
C GLU A 77 -26.07 17.73 0.26
N ARG A 78 -24.96 17.95 1.00
CA ARG A 78 -23.98 16.91 1.34
C ARG A 78 -24.44 16.01 2.48
N ILE A 79 -25.20 16.58 3.41
CA ILE A 79 -25.79 15.81 4.52
C ILE A 79 -26.89 14.91 3.97
N PHE A 80 -27.77 15.43 3.12
CA PHE A 80 -28.90 14.70 2.52
C PHE A 80 -28.59 14.03 1.18
N GLU A 81 -27.31 13.86 0.85
CA GLU A 81 -26.87 13.24 -0.38
C GLU A 81 -27.26 11.75 -0.44
N LYS A 82 -27.72 11.27 -1.60
CA LYS A 82 -28.06 9.85 -1.78
C LYS A 82 -26.81 8.95 -1.62
N PRO A 83 -26.93 7.75 -1.02
CA PRO A 83 -25.78 6.88 -0.71
C PRO A 83 -24.82 6.62 -1.88
N ALA A 84 -25.34 6.29 -3.07
CA ALA A 84 -24.51 6.01 -4.24
C ALA A 84 -23.72 7.24 -4.71
N GLY A 85 -24.36 8.42 -4.70
CA GLY A 85 -23.71 9.69 -5.06
C GLY A 85 -22.64 10.06 -4.05
N ARG A 86 -22.96 9.94 -2.75
CA ARG A 86 -22.02 10.22 -1.66
C ARG A 86 -20.80 9.30 -1.73
N LEU A 87 -21.00 7.99 -1.91
CA LEU A 87 -19.87 7.04 -2.00
C LEU A 87 -18.96 7.36 -3.18
N SER A 88 -19.53 7.57 -4.38
CA SER A 88 -18.74 7.96 -5.56
C SER A 88 -17.97 9.26 -5.34
N ARG A 89 -18.60 10.26 -4.72
CA ARG A 89 -17.95 11.54 -4.39
C ARG A 89 -16.83 11.36 -3.37
N MET A 90 -17.06 10.58 -2.30
CA MET A 90 -16.06 10.31 -1.27
C MET A 90 -14.84 9.57 -1.83
N ILE A 91 -15.04 8.61 -2.75
CA ILE A 91 -13.95 7.95 -3.47
C ILE A 91 -13.10 8.99 -4.20
N ARG A 92 -13.75 9.77 -5.07
CA ARG A 92 -13.09 10.77 -5.93
C ARG A 92 -12.39 11.89 -5.17
N GLU A 93 -13.04 12.45 -4.15
CA GLU A 93 -12.61 13.67 -3.47
C GLU A 93 -11.81 13.43 -2.20
N HIS A 94 -11.78 12.21 -1.66
CA HIS A 94 -11.17 11.96 -0.35
C HIS A 94 -10.39 10.64 -0.29
N PHE A 95 -10.94 9.52 -0.73
CA PHE A 95 -10.29 8.23 -0.52
C PHE A 95 -9.01 8.08 -1.33
N TRP A 96 -8.97 8.54 -2.59
CA TRP A 96 -7.73 8.48 -3.37
C TRP A 96 -6.59 9.24 -2.71
N ASP A 97 -6.84 10.44 -2.19
CA ASP A 97 -5.82 11.22 -1.50
C ASP A 97 -5.40 10.57 -0.18
N GLY A 98 -6.35 10.03 0.59
CA GLY A 98 -6.07 9.26 1.81
C GLY A 98 -5.29 7.97 1.59
N LEU A 99 -5.35 7.39 0.38
CA LEU A 99 -4.63 6.19 -0.03
C LEU A 99 -3.34 6.50 -0.81
N THR A 100 -3.07 7.76 -1.16
CA THR A 100 -1.86 8.14 -1.90
C THR A 100 -0.65 8.17 -0.98
N ARG A 101 0.47 7.60 -1.42
CA ARG A 101 1.76 7.59 -0.72
C ARG A 101 2.88 8.04 -1.67
N ARG A 102 4.02 8.42 -1.08
CA ARG A 102 5.28 8.71 -1.78
C ARG A 102 6.46 8.19 -0.97
N ILE A 103 7.51 7.74 -1.64
CA ILE A 103 8.79 7.37 -0.99
C ILE A 103 9.78 8.51 -1.15
N ASP A 104 9.68 9.49 -0.26
CA ASP A 104 10.54 10.67 -0.19
C ASP A 104 10.73 11.14 1.25
N ALA A 105 11.45 12.25 1.44
CA ALA A 105 11.70 12.82 2.77
C ALA A 105 10.42 13.07 3.59
N GLU A 106 9.31 13.43 2.94
CA GLU A 106 8.04 13.76 3.60
C GLU A 106 7.25 12.47 3.90
N GLY A 107 7.18 11.54 2.94
CA GLY A 107 6.41 10.30 3.08
C GLY A 107 7.08 9.22 3.92
N LEU A 108 8.42 9.21 4.01
CA LEU A 108 9.18 8.15 4.69
C LEU A 108 8.81 7.95 6.15
N ALA A 109 8.44 9.03 6.87
CA ALA A 109 8.04 8.92 8.28
C ALA A 109 6.82 8.01 8.48
N GLN A 110 5.90 8.00 7.50
CA GLN A 110 4.71 7.16 7.53
C GLN A 110 5.01 5.74 7.03
N ILE A 111 5.79 5.60 5.96
CA ILE A 111 5.95 4.31 5.25
C ILE A 111 7.10 3.44 5.75
N ALA A 112 8.12 4.03 6.40
CA ALA A 112 9.33 3.28 6.74
C ALA A 112 9.08 2.26 7.86
N ARG A 113 8.09 2.50 8.72
CA ARG A 113 7.66 1.54 9.75
C ARG A 113 6.94 0.37 9.13
N ASP A 114 7.23 -0.82 9.62
CA ASP A 114 6.61 -2.07 9.20
C ASP A 114 5.90 -2.69 10.40
N GLU A 115 4.56 -2.72 10.38
CA GLU A 115 3.76 -3.35 11.44
C GLU A 115 3.93 -4.88 11.49
N LYS A 116 4.44 -5.49 10.42
CA LYS A 116 4.65 -6.94 10.30
C LYS A 116 6.04 -7.37 10.80
N ALA A 117 6.91 -6.42 11.11
CA ALA A 117 8.26 -6.67 11.61
C ALA A 117 8.37 -6.38 13.12
N ASP A 118 9.45 -6.87 13.74
CA ASP A 118 9.79 -6.52 15.11
C ASP A 118 9.94 -4.99 15.25
N PRO A 119 9.16 -4.32 16.11
CA PRO A 119 9.24 -2.88 16.35
C PRO A 119 10.63 -2.40 16.84
N ALA A 120 11.47 -3.30 17.34
CA ALA A 120 12.85 -2.99 17.71
C ALA A 120 13.76 -2.75 16.49
N ASN A 121 13.35 -3.19 15.29
CA ASN A 121 14.11 -2.93 14.07
C ASN A 121 14.06 -1.44 13.71
N PRO A 122 15.22 -0.83 13.39
CA PRO A 122 15.22 0.54 12.90
C PRO A 122 14.54 0.62 11.52
N PRO A 123 13.87 1.74 11.20
CA PRO A 123 13.32 1.97 9.88
C PRO A 123 14.44 1.89 8.84
N ARG A 124 14.19 1.18 7.74
CA ARG A 124 15.22 0.89 6.74
C ARG A 124 14.68 1.06 5.33
N ILE A 125 15.49 1.66 4.48
CA ILE A 125 15.26 1.74 3.03
C ILE A 125 16.39 1.05 2.27
N TYR A 126 16.01 0.23 1.31
CA TYR A 126 16.91 -0.49 0.41
C TYR A 126 16.96 0.18 -0.96
N ILE A 127 18.17 0.52 -1.40
CA ILE A 127 18.43 1.23 -2.66
C ILE A 127 19.11 0.28 -3.66
N PRO A 128 18.63 0.18 -4.92
CA PRO A 128 19.29 -0.60 -5.96
C PRO A 128 20.76 -0.25 -6.11
N HIS A 129 21.60 -1.25 -6.39
CA HIS A 129 23.04 -1.08 -6.53
C HIS A 129 23.43 0.04 -7.51
N GLY A 130 22.76 0.08 -8.67
CA GLY A 130 23.04 1.02 -9.75
C GLY A 130 22.38 2.40 -9.63
N ASP A 131 21.48 2.60 -8.65
CA ASP A 131 20.75 3.88 -8.52
C ASP A 131 21.49 4.86 -7.62
N GLN A 132 22.52 5.49 -8.20
CA GLN A 132 23.33 6.49 -7.50
C GLN A 132 22.53 7.73 -7.09
N ARG A 133 21.50 8.09 -7.88
CA ARG A 133 20.66 9.27 -7.63
C ARG A 133 19.79 9.05 -6.39
N ALA A 134 19.08 7.92 -6.32
CA ALA A 134 18.32 7.56 -5.13
C ALA A 134 19.24 7.37 -3.91
N TRP A 135 20.42 6.79 -4.09
CA TRP A 135 21.39 6.63 -3.00
C TRP A 135 21.78 7.96 -2.37
N GLN A 136 22.17 8.95 -3.18
CA GLN A 136 22.54 10.29 -2.70
C GLN A 136 21.36 10.97 -2.02
N TYR A 137 20.17 10.88 -2.62
CA TYR A 137 18.96 11.46 -2.07
C TYR A 137 18.63 10.90 -0.68
N PHE A 138 18.55 9.58 -0.51
CA PHE A 138 18.16 9.00 0.77
C PHE A 138 19.26 9.09 1.84
N GLN A 139 20.53 9.11 1.46
CA GLN A 139 21.63 9.46 2.39
C GLN A 139 21.43 10.86 2.97
N GLU A 140 21.05 11.83 2.13
CA GLU A 140 20.75 13.18 2.59
C GLU A 140 19.49 13.23 3.47
N VAL A 141 18.43 12.50 3.12
CA VAL A 141 17.22 12.38 3.97
C VAL A 141 17.55 11.82 5.35
N ALA A 142 18.39 10.78 5.42
CA ALA A 142 18.84 10.20 6.68
C ALA A 142 19.67 11.21 7.50
N ARG A 143 20.56 11.98 6.84
CA ARG A 143 21.37 13.02 7.48
C ARG A 143 20.54 14.18 8.05
N GLN A 144 19.45 14.55 7.35
CA GLN A 144 18.51 15.58 7.81
C GLN A 144 17.67 15.13 9.01
N GLY A 145 17.62 13.82 9.30
CA GLY A 145 16.90 13.28 10.45
C GLY A 145 15.38 13.32 10.31
N ALA A 146 14.85 13.37 9.08
CA ALA A 146 13.41 13.34 8.82
C ALA A 146 12.75 12.07 9.38
N VAL A 147 13.49 10.96 9.39
CA VAL A 147 13.13 9.71 10.06
C VAL A 147 14.24 9.33 11.04
N PRO A 148 13.94 9.25 12.36
CA PRO A 148 14.94 8.87 13.36
C PRO A 148 15.56 7.50 13.06
N HIS A 149 16.89 7.43 13.12
CA HIS A 149 17.65 6.19 12.92
C HIS A 149 17.40 5.47 11.59
N LEU A 150 17.03 6.20 10.54
CA LEU A 150 16.84 5.62 9.19
C LEU A 150 18.13 4.97 8.68
N GLU A 151 18.07 3.67 8.44
CA GLU A 151 19.14 2.94 7.75
C GLU A 151 18.93 3.00 6.23
N VAL A 152 19.94 3.50 5.51
CA VAL A 152 19.96 3.49 4.03
C VAL A 152 20.94 2.42 3.58
N VAL A 153 20.43 1.34 3.01
CA VAL A 153 21.20 0.15 2.67
C VAL A 153 21.24 -0.03 1.15
N ARG A 154 22.44 -0.19 0.59
CA ARG A 154 22.61 -0.51 -0.82
C ARG A 154 22.42 -2.01 -1.04
N LEU A 155 21.54 -2.37 -1.96
CA LEU A 155 21.35 -3.75 -2.42
C LEU A 155 22.59 -4.21 -3.20
N PRO A 156 22.87 -5.53 -3.23
CA PRO A 156 23.88 -6.09 -4.11
C PRO A 156 23.49 -5.89 -5.58
N GLU A 157 24.49 -5.92 -6.47
CA GLU A 157 24.25 -5.85 -7.92
C GLU A 157 23.33 -6.99 -8.41
N ARG A 158 23.53 -8.19 -7.85
CA ARG A 158 22.67 -9.34 -8.07
C ARG A 158 21.94 -9.71 -6.79
N ILE A 159 20.61 -9.59 -6.80
CA ILE A 159 19.73 -9.98 -5.69
C ILE A 159 19.42 -11.47 -5.85
N THR A 160 19.88 -12.31 -4.92
CA THR A 160 19.61 -13.75 -4.91
C THR A 160 18.65 -14.14 -3.79
N PRO A 161 17.95 -15.28 -3.88
CA PRO A 161 17.12 -15.77 -2.79
C PRO A 161 17.86 -15.96 -1.46
N GLU A 162 19.14 -16.33 -1.50
CA GLU A 162 19.98 -16.46 -0.30
C GLU A 162 20.21 -15.12 0.36
N TYR A 163 20.48 -14.07 -0.42
CA TYR A 163 20.60 -12.71 0.10
C TYR A 163 19.30 -12.24 0.73
N VAL A 164 18.16 -12.47 0.08
CA VAL A 164 16.85 -12.07 0.61
C VAL A 164 16.57 -12.78 1.94
N ARG A 165 16.87 -14.09 2.03
CA ARG A 165 16.78 -14.84 3.30
C ARG A 165 17.70 -14.26 4.39
N GLN A 166 18.92 -13.85 4.04
CA GLN A 166 19.89 -13.27 4.97
C GLN A 166 19.45 -11.94 5.58
N ILE A 167 18.51 -11.22 4.94
CA ILE A 167 18.01 -9.94 5.44
C ILE A 167 16.58 -10.04 6.00
N ASN A 168 16.07 -11.25 6.24
CA ASN A 168 14.74 -11.46 6.82
C ASN A 168 14.60 -10.88 8.24
N ASP A 169 15.70 -10.85 9.01
CA ASP A 169 15.77 -10.20 10.33
C ASP A 169 16.04 -8.69 10.24
N ARG A 170 16.28 -8.18 9.03
CA ARG A 170 16.54 -6.77 8.73
C ARG A 170 15.56 -6.26 7.66
N PRO A 171 14.24 -6.30 7.89
CA PRO A 171 13.27 -5.86 6.89
C PRO A 171 13.43 -4.36 6.58
N GLY A 172 12.95 -3.95 5.41
CA GLY A 172 12.96 -2.56 4.98
C GLY A 172 12.12 -2.33 3.73
N ILE A 173 11.72 -1.07 3.53
CA ILE A 173 11.03 -0.63 2.30
C ILE A 173 12.04 -0.58 1.15
N LEU A 174 11.61 -0.92 -0.06
CA LEU A 174 12.39 -0.75 -1.28
C LEU A 174 12.03 0.61 -1.87
N CYS A 175 13.05 1.38 -2.29
CA CYS A 175 12.76 2.63 -2.96
C CYS A 175 12.00 2.39 -4.28
N LEU A 176 11.29 3.42 -4.71
CA LEU A 176 10.63 3.45 -6.01
C LEU A 176 11.18 4.62 -6.81
N ALA A 177 10.59 4.92 -7.97
CA ALA A 177 11.07 5.98 -8.84
C ALA A 177 11.08 7.35 -8.13
N LEU A 178 12.08 8.16 -8.46
CA LEU A 178 12.16 9.57 -8.07
C LEU A 178 11.92 10.46 -9.29
N GLN A 179 11.17 11.53 -9.10
CA GLN A 179 10.91 12.58 -10.08
C GLN A 179 11.34 13.95 -9.55
N GLU A 180 11.57 14.90 -10.43
CA GLU A 180 11.77 16.31 -10.07
C GLU A 180 10.44 17.04 -10.19
N ASP A 181 10.14 17.87 -9.19
CA ASP A 181 9.06 18.85 -9.31
C ASP A 181 9.49 20.06 -10.16
N GLU A 182 8.57 20.99 -10.40
CA GLU A 182 8.82 22.20 -11.20
C GLU A 182 9.96 23.08 -10.66
N SER A 183 10.31 22.93 -9.37
CA SER A 183 11.42 23.65 -8.73
C SER A 183 12.76 22.90 -8.84
N GLY A 184 12.78 21.71 -9.45
CA GLY A 184 13.94 20.82 -9.51
C GLY A 184 14.17 20.02 -8.23
N LYS A 185 13.24 20.04 -7.26
CA LYS A 185 13.36 19.26 -6.01
C LYS A 185 12.95 17.81 -6.28
N LEU A 186 13.79 16.88 -5.85
CA LEU A 186 13.50 15.44 -5.92
C LEU A 186 12.36 15.04 -4.97
N ARG A 187 11.42 14.27 -5.51
CA ARG A 187 10.29 13.66 -4.80
C ARG A 187 10.06 12.24 -5.29
N GLY A 188 9.38 11.44 -4.48
CA GLY A 188 8.95 10.11 -4.86
C GLY A 188 7.85 10.19 -5.90
N VAL A 189 7.89 9.30 -6.90
CA VAL A 189 6.76 9.09 -7.80
C VAL A 189 5.61 8.50 -6.97
N PRO A 190 4.43 9.14 -6.94
CA PRO A 190 3.34 8.73 -6.06
C PRO A 190 2.71 7.40 -6.49
N PHE A 191 2.08 6.73 -5.54
CA PHE A 191 1.31 5.51 -5.76
C PHE A 191 0.13 5.42 -4.80
N VAL A 192 -0.84 4.56 -5.11
CA VAL A 192 -1.98 4.24 -4.25
C VAL A 192 -1.73 2.92 -3.53
N VAL A 193 -2.25 2.81 -2.31
CA VAL A 193 -2.22 1.57 -1.53
C VAL A 193 -3.62 0.93 -1.44
N PRO A 194 -3.74 -0.40 -1.27
CA PRO A 194 -5.03 -1.08 -1.21
C PRO A 194 -5.94 -0.66 -0.04
N GLY A 195 -5.37 -0.03 0.98
CA GLY A 195 -6.09 0.39 2.18
C GLY A 195 -5.19 1.14 3.17
N GLY A 196 -5.80 1.92 4.07
CA GLY A 196 -5.08 2.86 4.93
C GLY A 196 -4.05 2.25 5.90
N ARG A 197 -4.11 0.94 6.15
CA ARG A 197 -3.11 0.21 6.96
C ARG A 197 -1.84 -0.17 6.19
N PHE A 198 -1.90 -0.14 4.86
CA PHE A 198 -0.78 -0.51 4.01
C PHE A 198 0.04 0.73 3.67
N ASN A 199 1.35 0.54 3.51
CA ASN A 199 2.29 1.60 3.15
C ASN A 199 3.17 1.23 1.94
N GLU A 200 2.90 0.07 1.36
CA GLU A 200 3.59 -0.49 0.21
C GLU A 200 2.73 -0.37 -1.05
N MET A 201 3.37 -0.20 -2.20
CA MET A 201 2.73 -0.38 -3.49
C MET A 201 2.60 -1.88 -3.76
N TYR A 202 1.39 -2.35 -4.10
CA TYR A 202 1.12 -3.75 -4.41
C TYR A 202 1.03 -3.98 -5.93
N GLY A 203 1.38 -5.17 -6.39
CA GLY A 203 1.40 -5.54 -7.80
C GLY A 203 0.03 -5.45 -8.50
N TRP A 204 -0.84 -6.44 -8.33
CA TRP A 204 -2.07 -6.51 -9.12
C TRP A 204 -3.18 -5.53 -8.68
N ASP A 205 -3.25 -5.16 -7.39
CA ASP A 205 -4.20 -4.17 -6.87
C ASP A 205 -4.08 -2.84 -7.62
N SER A 206 -2.83 -2.44 -7.90
CA SER A 206 -2.49 -1.22 -8.62
C SER A 206 -3.17 -1.09 -9.98
N TYR A 207 -3.43 -2.20 -10.68
CA TYR A 207 -4.15 -2.17 -11.94
C TYR A 207 -5.61 -1.76 -11.74
N PHE A 208 -6.29 -2.36 -10.76
CA PHE A 208 -7.69 -2.05 -10.45
C PHE A 208 -7.84 -0.65 -9.86
N GLU A 209 -6.90 -0.23 -9.01
CA GLU A 209 -6.79 1.15 -8.52
C GLU A 209 -6.62 2.13 -9.67
N ALA A 210 -5.70 1.85 -10.61
CA ALA A 210 -5.50 2.69 -11.80
C ALA A 210 -6.78 2.83 -12.64
N LEU A 211 -7.56 1.78 -12.84
CA LEU A 211 -8.86 1.90 -13.53
C LEU A 211 -9.81 2.86 -12.80
N GLY A 212 -9.88 2.79 -11.46
CA GLY A 212 -10.68 3.70 -10.65
C GLY A 212 -10.19 5.16 -10.73
N LEU A 213 -8.87 5.35 -10.66
CA LEU A 213 -8.23 6.66 -10.82
C LEU A 213 -8.55 7.28 -12.18
N LEU A 214 -8.51 6.49 -13.26
CA LEU A 214 -8.81 6.96 -14.61
C LEU A 214 -10.28 7.41 -14.74
N VAL A 215 -11.22 6.67 -14.15
CA VAL A 215 -12.65 7.07 -14.08
C VAL A 215 -12.82 8.42 -13.39
N ASP A 216 -12.02 8.70 -12.35
CA ASP A 216 -12.04 9.94 -11.58
C ASP A 216 -11.10 11.03 -12.12
N GLY A 217 -10.47 10.82 -13.29
CA GLY A 217 -9.62 11.81 -13.96
C GLY A 217 -8.22 11.97 -13.37
N ARG A 218 -7.80 11.08 -12.46
CA ARG A 218 -6.47 11.05 -11.81
C ARG A 218 -5.44 10.29 -12.66
N VAL A 219 -5.35 10.68 -13.94
CA VAL A 219 -4.48 10.05 -14.94
C VAL A 219 -3.00 10.15 -14.56
N ASP A 220 -2.62 11.25 -13.91
CA ASP A 220 -1.29 11.50 -13.37
C ASP A 220 -0.85 10.42 -12.38
N LEU A 221 -1.73 10.05 -11.44
CA LEU A 221 -1.45 9.07 -10.41
C LEU A 221 -1.42 7.64 -10.97
N ALA A 222 -2.34 7.32 -11.88
CA ALA A 222 -2.33 6.03 -12.58
C ALA A 222 -1.05 5.84 -13.41
N ARG A 223 -0.58 6.88 -14.10
CA ARG A 223 0.70 6.88 -14.82
C ARG A 223 1.89 6.71 -13.87
N ALA A 224 1.88 7.41 -12.75
CA ALA A 224 2.94 7.33 -11.73
C ALA A 224 3.14 5.90 -11.22
N MET A 225 2.06 5.15 -11.03
CA MET A 225 2.11 3.74 -10.66
C MET A 225 2.71 2.85 -11.76
N VAL A 226 2.42 3.12 -13.04
CA VAL A 226 3.10 2.44 -14.15
C VAL A 226 4.60 2.74 -14.15
N ASP A 227 5.00 3.98 -13.89
CA ASP A 227 6.41 4.37 -13.80
C ASP A 227 7.14 3.67 -12.64
N ASN A 228 6.45 3.46 -11.51
CA ASN A 228 6.96 2.66 -10.40
C ASN A 228 7.12 1.18 -10.77
N PHE A 229 6.19 0.56 -11.50
CA PHE A 229 6.40 -0.81 -12.01
C PHE A 229 7.56 -0.92 -12.99
N VAL A 230 7.73 0.08 -13.85
CA VAL A 230 8.91 0.16 -14.71
C VAL A 230 10.19 0.22 -13.88
N TYR A 231 10.19 0.98 -12.79
CA TYR A 231 11.30 1.03 -11.85
C TYR A 231 11.57 -0.33 -11.20
N GLU A 232 10.54 -0.99 -10.68
CA GLU A 232 10.67 -2.31 -10.06
C GLU A 232 11.26 -3.35 -11.01
N ILE A 233 10.76 -3.43 -12.25
CA ILE A 233 11.30 -4.39 -13.22
C ILE A 233 12.76 -4.07 -13.55
N ARG A 234 13.13 -2.78 -13.73
CA ARG A 234 14.51 -2.39 -14.04
C ARG A 234 15.49 -2.72 -12.93
N HIS A 235 15.08 -2.57 -11.66
CA HIS A 235 16.00 -2.64 -10.53
C HIS A 235 15.88 -3.93 -9.70
N TYR A 236 14.71 -4.55 -9.69
CA TYR A 236 14.39 -5.77 -8.92
C TYR A 236 14.03 -6.96 -9.82
N GLY A 237 13.98 -6.73 -11.14
CA GLY A 237 13.81 -7.74 -12.17
C GLY A 237 12.39 -8.21 -12.40
N LYS A 238 11.41 -7.72 -11.62
CA LYS A 238 9.98 -8.07 -11.71
C LYS A 238 9.13 -7.05 -10.98
N ILE A 239 7.84 -6.98 -11.30
CA ILE A 239 6.84 -6.37 -10.43
C ILE A 239 6.79 -7.19 -9.14
N LEU A 240 6.92 -6.51 -8.00
CA LEU A 240 6.93 -7.15 -6.70
C LEU A 240 5.51 -7.39 -6.19
N ASN A 241 5.34 -8.35 -5.29
CA ASN A 241 4.08 -8.49 -4.55
C ASN A 241 3.75 -7.19 -3.80
N ALA A 242 4.75 -6.69 -3.08
CA ALA A 242 4.80 -5.32 -2.57
C ALA A 242 6.27 -4.89 -2.44
N ASN A 243 6.54 -3.59 -2.37
CA ASN A 243 7.91 -3.06 -2.37
C ASN A 243 8.62 -3.13 -0.99
N ARG A 244 8.67 -4.32 -0.38
CA ARG A 244 9.46 -4.63 0.85
C ARG A 244 10.52 -5.69 0.56
N SER A 245 11.60 -5.69 1.34
CA SER A 245 12.75 -6.59 1.12
C SER A 245 12.37 -8.08 1.07
N TYR A 246 11.47 -8.54 1.94
CA TYR A 246 11.00 -9.94 1.97
C TYR A 246 10.13 -10.34 0.77
N TYR A 247 9.75 -9.39 -0.09
CA TYR A 247 9.04 -9.66 -1.35
C TYR A 247 9.94 -9.63 -2.60
N LEU A 248 11.24 -9.38 -2.48
CA LEU A 248 12.19 -9.36 -3.62
C LEU A 248 12.20 -10.65 -4.48
N THR A 249 11.76 -11.77 -3.89
CA THR A 249 11.68 -13.09 -4.54
C THR A 249 10.26 -13.47 -4.99
N ARG A 250 9.29 -12.56 -4.89
CA ARG A 250 7.87 -12.82 -5.10
C ARG A 250 7.23 -11.74 -5.97
N SER A 251 6.47 -12.16 -6.98
CA SER A 251 5.70 -11.27 -7.84
C SER A 251 4.20 -11.28 -7.48
N GLN A 252 3.36 -10.84 -8.42
CA GLN A 252 1.91 -10.93 -8.43
C GLN A 252 1.39 -11.02 -9.89
N PRO A 253 0.09 -11.30 -10.14
CA PRO A 253 -0.45 -11.41 -11.49
C PRO A 253 -0.11 -10.17 -12.37
N PRO A 254 0.51 -10.35 -13.56
CA PRO A 254 1.09 -9.24 -14.31
C PRO A 254 0.06 -8.53 -15.19
N PHE A 255 -0.28 -7.28 -14.85
CA PHE A 255 -1.20 -6.43 -15.61
C PHE A 255 -0.55 -5.19 -16.25
N LEU A 256 0.78 -5.11 -16.29
CA LEU A 256 1.50 -3.90 -16.72
C LEU A 256 1.09 -3.41 -18.12
N THR A 257 0.94 -4.30 -19.10
CA THR A 257 0.56 -3.93 -20.46
C THR A 257 -0.86 -3.39 -20.53
N SER A 258 -1.82 -4.04 -19.87
CA SER A 258 -3.20 -3.58 -19.78
C SER A 258 -3.32 -2.24 -19.05
N MET A 259 -2.58 -2.08 -17.95
CA MET A 259 -2.52 -0.83 -17.18
C MET A 259 -1.94 0.32 -18.02
N ALA A 260 -0.82 0.07 -18.72
CA ALA A 260 -0.16 1.07 -19.55
C ALA A 260 -1.04 1.51 -20.73
N LEU A 261 -1.74 0.58 -21.37
CA LEU A 261 -2.70 0.90 -22.43
C LEU A 261 -3.86 1.73 -21.89
N ALA A 262 -4.47 1.32 -20.77
CA ALA A 262 -5.57 2.07 -20.16
C ALA A 262 -5.17 3.52 -19.82
N VAL A 263 -3.97 3.72 -19.27
CA VAL A 263 -3.42 5.05 -19.00
C VAL A 263 -3.18 5.82 -20.30
N PHE A 264 -2.58 5.19 -21.32
CA PHE A 264 -2.28 5.85 -22.59
C PHE A 264 -3.53 6.39 -23.30
N GLU A 265 -4.64 5.65 -23.28
CA GLU A 265 -5.93 6.09 -23.86
C GLU A 265 -6.48 7.37 -23.19
N HIS A 266 -6.03 7.69 -21.97
CA HIS A 266 -6.41 8.91 -21.25
C HIS A 266 -5.33 10.01 -21.34
N LEU A 267 -4.21 9.75 -22.01
CA LEU A 267 -3.16 10.73 -22.25
C LEU A 267 -3.32 11.37 -23.64
N PRO A 268 -2.88 12.61 -23.84
CA PRO A 268 -2.77 13.18 -25.18
C PRO A 268 -1.83 12.33 -26.06
N HIS A 269 -2.23 12.02 -27.29
CA HIS A 269 -1.44 11.21 -28.23
C HIS A 269 -0.28 12.02 -28.85
N THR A 270 0.69 12.38 -28.03
CA THR A 270 1.91 13.09 -28.44
C THR A 270 3.07 12.12 -28.66
N PRO A 271 4.14 12.52 -29.39
CA PRO A 271 5.35 11.71 -29.55
C PRO A 271 5.98 11.29 -28.21
N GLU A 272 5.90 12.14 -27.18
CA GLU A 272 6.45 11.88 -25.85
C GLU A 272 5.69 10.77 -25.13
N ASN A 273 4.35 10.81 -25.13
CA ASN A 273 3.53 9.77 -24.51
C ASN A 273 3.61 8.45 -25.28
N LEU A 274 3.78 8.50 -26.61
CA LEU A 274 4.04 7.30 -27.40
C LEU A 274 5.42 6.70 -27.07
N ALA A 275 6.45 7.53 -26.85
CA ALA A 275 7.76 7.08 -26.43
C ALA A 275 7.72 6.45 -25.03
N TRP A 276 6.95 7.05 -24.10
CA TRP A 276 6.68 6.46 -22.79
C TRP A 276 6.05 5.07 -22.91
N LEU A 277 4.97 4.92 -23.69
CA LEU A 277 4.30 3.63 -23.87
C LEU A 277 5.25 2.57 -24.47
N LYS A 278 6.06 2.95 -25.47
CA LYS A 278 7.07 2.05 -26.06
C LYS A 278 8.08 1.56 -25.02
N GLU A 279 8.52 2.44 -24.14
CA GLU A 279 9.46 2.09 -23.07
C GLU A 279 8.80 1.16 -22.04
N VAL A 280 7.55 1.41 -21.64
CA VAL A 280 6.81 0.51 -20.75
C VAL A 280 6.69 -0.89 -21.37
N PHE A 281 6.32 -0.99 -22.65
CA PHE A 281 6.22 -2.28 -23.34
C PHE A 281 7.58 -2.98 -23.49
N ARG A 282 8.66 -2.24 -23.73
CA ARG A 282 10.02 -2.82 -23.75
C ARG A 282 10.35 -3.48 -22.41
N ILE A 283 9.97 -2.84 -21.31
CA ILE A 283 10.17 -3.35 -19.95
C ILE A 283 9.23 -4.52 -19.65
N ALA A 284 7.97 -4.47 -20.07
CA ALA A 284 7.03 -5.58 -19.93
C ALA A 284 7.48 -6.83 -20.73
N ILE A 285 8.06 -6.65 -21.92
CA ILE A 285 8.66 -7.75 -22.71
C ILE A 285 9.84 -8.35 -21.95
N HIS A 286 10.67 -7.52 -21.30
CA HIS A 286 11.75 -8.01 -20.45
C HIS A 286 11.21 -8.88 -19.32
N GLU A 287 10.23 -8.40 -18.55
CA GLU A 287 9.57 -9.18 -17.48
C GLU A 287 8.96 -10.49 -18.01
N TYR A 288 8.26 -10.44 -19.14
CA TYR A 288 7.70 -11.63 -19.79
C TYR A 288 8.77 -12.70 -20.01
N HIS A 289 9.91 -12.33 -20.59
CA HIS A 289 10.97 -13.30 -20.91
C HIS A 289 11.81 -13.74 -19.70
N THR A 290 12.12 -12.84 -18.78
CA THR A 290 13.05 -13.13 -17.67
C THR A 290 12.35 -13.67 -16.42
N VAL A 291 11.05 -13.42 -16.26
CA VAL A 291 10.26 -13.80 -15.07
C VAL A 291 9.27 -14.90 -15.42
N TRP A 292 8.31 -14.59 -16.31
CA TRP A 292 7.15 -15.46 -16.56
C TRP A 292 7.47 -16.64 -17.46
N MET A 293 8.24 -16.41 -18.53
CA MET A 293 8.80 -17.45 -19.39
C MET A 293 10.22 -17.85 -18.97
N GLY A 294 10.67 -17.36 -17.82
CA GLY A 294 11.97 -17.71 -17.24
C GLY A 294 11.99 -19.16 -16.72
N PRO A 295 13.18 -19.74 -16.52
CA PRO A 295 13.35 -21.16 -16.18
C PRO A 295 12.73 -21.55 -14.82
N GLU A 296 12.54 -20.60 -13.91
CA GLU A 296 11.91 -20.85 -12.61
C GLU A 296 10.39 -21.09 -12.73
N ARG A 297 9.72 -20.41 -13.68
CA ARG A 297 8.26 -20.42 -13.83
C ARG A 297 7.78 -21.23 -15.03
N LEU A 298 8.57 -21.33 -16.09
CA LEU A 298 8.21 -22.10 -17.28
C LEU A 298 8.23 -23.61 -16.99
N THR A 299 7.24 -24.33 -17.48
CA THR A 299 7.13 -25.79 -17.35
C THR A 299 7.38 -26.49 -18.69
N GLU A 300 7.58 -27.81 -18.65
CA GLU A 300 7.78 -28.65 -19.85
C GLU A 300 6.61 -28.59 -20.83
N THR A 301 5.42 -28.19 -20.38
CA THR A 301 4.23 -28.02 -21.23
C THR A 301 4.27 -26.73 -22.07
N GLY A 302 5.23 -25.84 -21.82
CA GLY A 302 5.28 -24.49 -22.39
C GLY A 302 4.39 -23.47 -21.67
N LEU A 303 3.66 -23.88 -20.62
CA LEU A 303 2.90 -22.98 -19.74
C LEU A 303 3.73 -22.55 -18.53
N SER A 304 3.43 -21.36 -18.01
CA SER A 304 4.03 -20.81 -16.79
C SER A 304 3.21 -21.16 -15.54
N ARG A 305 3.88 -21.21 -14.39
CA ARG A 305 3.28 -21.36 -13.05
C ARG A 305 3.76 -20.25 -12.13
N TYR A 306 2.99 -19.98 -11.08
CA TYR A 306 3.47 -19.21 -9.94
C TYR A 306 4.53 -20.00 -9.19
N HIS A 307 5.68 -19.39 -8.98
CA HIS A 307 6.83 -20.02 -8.35
C HIS A 307 7.79 -18.94 -7.80
N GLY A 308 7.53 -18.49 -6.58
CA GLY A 308 8.40 -17.56 -5.86
C GLY A 308 9.69 -18.25 -5.41
N SER A 309 10.85 -17.76 -5.88
CA SER A 309 12.16 -18.37 -5.66
C SER A 309 12.76 -18.20 -4.26
N GLY A 310 12.01 -17.58 -3.34
CA GLY A 310 12.43 -17.39 -1.95
C GLY A 310 12.80 -18.69 -1.25
N LEU A 311 13.63 -18.59 -0.22
CA LEU A 311 14.10 -19.74 0.56
C LEU A 311 13.57 -19.68 1.99
N GLY A 312 13.23 -20.85 2.53
CA GLY A 312 12.76 -21.00 3.90
C GLY A 312 11.35 -20.46 4.13
N MET A 313 11.05 -20.15 5.39
CA MET A 313 9.74 -19.69 5.82
C MET A 313 9.56 -18.17 5.58
N PRO A 314 8.39 -17.72 5.09
CA PRO A 314 8.09 -16.28 4.94
C PRO A 314 8.18 -15.55 6.29
N PRO A 315 8.98 -14.47 6.42
CA PRO A 315 9.15 -13.75 7.69
C PRO A 315 7.96 -12.85 8.06
N GLU A 316 7.10 -12.49 7.09
CA GLU A 316 6.05 -11.48 7.21
C GLU A 316 4.74 -11.99 7.83
N THR A 317 4.66 -13.28 8.14
CA THR A 317 3.46 -13.90 8.74
C THR A 317 3.42 -13.74 10.25
N GLU A 318 2.22 -13.72 10.82
CA GLU A 318 2.02 -13.65 12.27
C GLU A 318 2.78 -14.76 13.03
N PRO A 319 3.31 -14.46 14.22
CA PRO A 319 3.92 -15.48 15.07
C PRO A 319 2.98 -16.66 15.31
N GLY A 320 3.46 -17.88 15.03
CA GLY A 320 2.69 -19.11 15.18
C GLY A 320 1.79 -19.47 14.00
N HIS A 321 1.74 -18.68 12.92
CA HIS A 321 0.96 -18.97 11.71
C HIS A 321 1.24 -20.38 11.15
N PHE A 322 2.52 -20.80 11.14
CA PHE A 322 2.94 -22.11 10.64
C PHE A 322 3.10 -23.18 11.74
N ARG A 323 2.70 -22.91 12.98
CA ARG A 323 2.97 -23.82 14.12
C ARG A 323 2.47 -25.24 13.89
N ALA A 324 1.26 -25.39 13.35
CA ALA A 324 0.66 -26.69 13.07
C ALA A 324 1.44 -27.48 11.99
N VAL A 325 1.93 -26.77 10.97
CA VAL A 325 2.74 -27.36 9.89
C VAL A 325 4.10 -27.79 10.40
N LEU A 326 4.74 -26.97 11.24
CA LEU A 326 6.08 -27.24 11.78
C LEU A 326 6.09 -28.34 12.86
N GLN A 327 5.00 -28.53 13.59
CA GLN A 327 4.93 -29.45 14.72
C GLN A 327 5.35 -30.91 14.43
N PRO A 328 4.89 -31.59 13.36
CA PRO A 328 5.35 -32.94 13.05
C PRO A 328 6.84 -33.00 12.72
N PHE A 329 7.40 -31.97 12.05
CA PHE A 329 8.83 -31.88 11.76
C PHE A 329 9.65 -31.69 13.03
N ALA A 330 9.24 -30.76 13.90
CA ALA A 330 9.88 -30.53 15.20
C ALA A 330 9.96 -31.81 16.04
N ARG A 331 8.85 -32.59 16.11
CA ARG A 331 8.82 -33.88 16.81
C ARG A 331 9.79 -34.91 16.23
N ARG A 332 9.92 -34.99 14.90
CA ARG A 332 10.89 -35.89 14.23
C ARG A 332 12.34 -35.54 14.58
N HIS A 333 12.62 -34.26 14.83
CA HIS A 333 13.94 -33.76 15.25
C HIS A 333 14.15 -33.78 16.77
N GLY A 334 13.15 -34.20 17.56
CA GLY A 334 13.23 -34.17 19.02
C GLY A 334 13.32 -32.75 19.61
N LEU A 335 12.82 -31.74 18.87
CA LEU A 335 12.83 -30.34 19.26
C LEU A 335 11.41 -29.86 19.58
N ASP A 336 11.29 -28.83 20.40
CA ASP A 336 10.08 -28.03 20.44
C ASP A 336 9.94 -27.19 19.16
N VAL A 337 8.71 -26.72 18.88
CA VAL A 337 8.41 -26.05 17.60
C VAL A 337 9.18 -24.74 17.43
N GLU A 338 9.39 -24.00 18.52
CA GLU A 338 10.06 -22.69 18.47
C GLU A 338 11.56 -22.86 18.17
N THR A 339 12.21 -23.81 18.85
CA THR A 339 13.60 -24.16 18.56
C THR A 339 13.75 -24.69 17.13
N PHE A 340 12.85 -25.56 16.68
CA PHE A 340 12.88 -26.08 15.31
C PHE A 340 12.74 -24.95 14.29
N GLU A 341 11.76 -24.06 14.48
CA GLU A 341 11.51 -22.92 13.60
C GLU A 341 12.75 -22.01 13.48
N GLN A 342 13.39 -21.65 14.60
CA GLN A 342 14.59 -20.81 14.58
C GLN A 342 15.76 -21.49 13.85
N ARG A 343 15.97 -22.79 14.05
CA ARG A 343 17.02 -23.54 13.36
C ARG A 343 16.73 -23.69 11.86
N TYR A 344 15.48 -23.94 11.49
CA TYR A 344 15.05 -23.99 10.09
C TYR A 344 15.20 -22.62 9.40
N ARG A 345 14.78 -21.52 10.04
CA ARG A 345 14.96 -20.14 9.54
C ARG A 345 16.44 -19.82 9.27
N ARG A 346 17.35 -20.29 10.13
CA ARG A 346 18.81 -20.11 9.97
C ARG A 346 19.44 -21.07 8.95
N GLY A 347 18.69 -22.04 8.44
CA GLY A 347 19.21 -23.07 7.52
C GLY A 347 20.08 -24.12 8.19
N GLU A 348 20.00 -24.26 9.53
CA GLU A 348 20.70 -25.31 10.28
C GLU A 348 19.98 -26.68 10.12
N ILE A 349 18.68 -26.65 9.83
CA ILE A 349 17.86 -27.82 9.52
C ILE A 349 17.36 -27.68 8.08
N THR A 350 17.53 -28.73 7.30
CA THR A 350 16.98 -28.85 5.93
C THR A 350 15.93 -29.96 5.92
N GLU A 351 14.74 -29.66 5.42
CA GLU A 351 13.61 -30.58 5.35
C GLU A 351 12.93 -30.43 3.98
N PRO A 352 13.26 -31.30 2.99
CA PRO A 352 12.77 -31.12 1.61
C PRO A 352 11.24 -31.07 1.47
N GLU A 353 10.51 -31.82 2.30
CA GLU A 353 9.05 -31.79 2.32
C GLU A 353 8.52 -30.44 2.83
N LEU A 354 9.18 -29.86 3.82
CA LEU A 354 8.83 -28.53 4.35
C LEU A 354 9.25 -27.42 3.38
N ASP A 355 10.39 -27.58 2.71
CA ASP A 355 10.84 -26.66 1.66
C ASP A 355 9.82 -26.61 0.51
N ALA A 356 9.33 -27.78 0.08
CA ALA A 356 8.28 -27.89 -0.93
C ALA A 356 6.97 -27.24 -0.47
N TYR A 357 6.56 -27.45 0.79
CA TYR A 357 5.40 -26.76 1.37
C TYR A 357 5.54 -25.24 1.23
N PHE A 358 6.70 -24.68 1.59
CA PHE A 358 6.89 -23.24 1.52
C PHE A 358 7.02 -22.71 0.09
N VAL A 359 7.46 -23.52 -0.89
CA VAL A 359 7.34 -23.15 -2.31
C VAL A 359 5.87 -22.97 -2.70
N HIS A 360 5.00 -23.89 -2.27
CA HIS A 360 3.57 -23.80 -2.55
C HIS A 360 2.89 -22.64 -1.81
N ASP A 361 3.19 -22.41 -0.53
CA ASP A 361 2.71 -21.22 0.19
C ASP A 361 3.12 -19.93 -0.54
N ARG A 362 4.37 -19.86 -1.03
CA ARG A 362 4.82 -18.70 -1.77
C ARG A 362 4.11 -18.52 -3.10
N ALA A 363 3.85 -19.60 -3.81
CA ALA A 363 3.11 -19.59 -5.08
C ALA A 363 1.65 -19.13 -4.88
N VAL A 364 0.99 -19.56 -3.80
CA VAL A 364 -0.35 -19.09 -3.44
C VAL A 364 -0.36 -17.58 -3.21
N ARG A 365 0.64 -17.02 -2.52
CA ARG A 365 0.74 -15.56 -2.33
C ARG A 365 1.07 -14.80 -3.62
N GLU A 366 1.83 -15.43 -4.52
CA GLU A 366 2.16 -14.85 -5.84
C GLU A 366 0.96 -14.86 -6.80
N SER A 367 -0.04 -15.73 -6.59
CA SER A 367 -1.24 -15.79 -7.43
C SER A 367 -2.29 -14.71 -7.14
N GLY A 368 -2.07 -13.88 -6.11
CA GLY A 368 -3.14 -13.08 -5.48
C GLY A 368 -3.91 -13.89 -4.45
#